data_AF-A0A7C3I669-F1
#
_entry.id   AF-A0A7C3I669-F1
#
_cell.length_a   1.000
_cell.length_b   1.000
_cell.length_c   1.000
_cell.angle_alpha   90.00
_cell.angle_beta   90.00
_cell.angle_gamma   90.00
#
_symmetry.space_group_name_H-M   'P 1'
#
loop_
_entity.id
_entity.type
_entity.pdbx_description
1 polymer ?
#
loop_
_entity_poly.entity_id
_entity_poly.type
_entity_poly.pdbx_seq_one_letter_code
_entity_poly.pdbx_strand_id
1 'polypeptide(L)'
;MNKKVLITMVMLTGMLCALAAGTTGTAEAGVVKSVVFYLPNRLFDVLDIVRLRLRVGPGLSAGASATEVADVFVGAHTSMYVGLRGSRGKPQIPWPFGIDNRSGAEISVIDETQSNVYADPLGFGAQAQLGIIGINFAFNVYDMLDVLTGFVLLDIAKDDF
;
A
#
# COMPACT_ATOMS: atom_id res chain seq x y z
N MET A 1 -48.61 15.68 14.64
CA MET A 1 -47.19 16.09 14.47
C MET A 1 -46.95 16.38 13.00
N ASN A 2 -46.43 17.56 12.66
CA ASN A 2 -46.37 18.03 11.28
C ASN A 2 -45.21 17.32 10.53
N LYS A 3 -45.46 16.74 9.34
CA LYS A 3 -44.46 15.93 8.60
C LYS A 3 -43.14 16.68 8.37
N LYS A 4 -43.21 17.99 8.22
CA LYS A 4 -42.04 18.87 8.08
C LYS A 4 -41.14 18.85 9.33
N VAL A 5 -41.71 18.83 10.53
CA VAL A 5 -40.94 18.82 11.79
C VAL A 5 -40.18 17.51 11.97
N LEU A 6 -40.79 16.38 11.59
CA LEU A 6 -40.14 15.06 11.69
C LEU A 6 -38.91 14.97 10.76
N ILE A 7 -39.01 15.48 9.53
CA ILE A 7 -37.91 15.45 8.56
C ILE A 7 -36.74 16.32 9.04
N THR A 8 -37.02 17.52 9.56
CA THR A 8 -35.96 18.40 10.08
C THR A 8 -35.25 17.78 11.28
N MET A 9 -35.98 17.08 12.15
CA MET A 9 -35.41 16.45 13.33
C MET A 9 -34.50 15.26 12.97
N VAL A 10 -34.88 14.46 11.98
CA VAL A 10 -34.05 13.36 11.47
C VAL A 10 -32.79 13.87 10.78
N MET A 11 -32.89 14.92 9.95
CA MET A 11 -31.72 15.53 9.31
C MET A 11 -30.75 16.12 10.33
N LEU A 12 -31.25 16.84 11.34
CA LEU A 12 -30.42 17.43 12.38
C LEU A 12 -29.74 16.36 13.24
N THR A 13 -30.44 15.27 13.55
CA THR A 13 -29.89 14.15 14.31
C THR A 13 -28.83 13.40 13.51
N GLY A 14 -29.07 13.18 12.21
CA GLY A 14 -28.08 12.59 11.30
C GLY A 14 -26.83 13.45 11.15
N MET A 15 -26.99 14.77 11.07
CA MET A 15 -25.88 15.71 10.98
C MET A 15 -25.09 15.78 12.30
N LEU A 16 -25.76 15.73 13.46
CA LEU A 16 -25.09 15.65 14.76
C LEU A 16 -24.31 14.33 14.94
N CYS A 17 -24.88 13.20 14.50
CA CYS A 17 -24.19 11.91 14.55
C CYS A 17 -22.97 11.88 13.61
N ALA A 18 -23.07 12.48 12.42
CA ALA A 18 -21.93 12.61 11.51
C ALA A 18 -20.83 13.52 12.08
N LEU A 19 -21.21 14.59 12.80
CA LEU A 19 -20.26 15.46 13.48
C LEU A 19 -19.58 14.76 14.67
N ALA A 20 -20.32 13.96 15.45
CA ALA A 20 -19.80 13.22 16.59
C ALA A 20 -18.93 12.01 16.17
N ALA A 21 -19.19 11.42 15.00
CA ALA A 21 -18.37 10.35 14.44
C ALA A 21 -17.02 10.84 13.89
N GLY A 22 -16.87 12.15 13.63
CA GLY A 22 -15.62 12.74 13.14
C GLY A 22 -14.57 13.06 14.21
N THR A 23 -14.90 12.96 15.50
CA THR A 23 -14.05 13.49 16.59
C THR A 23 -13.56 12.46 17.61
N THR A 24 -13.81 11.16 17.42
CA THR A 24 -13.52 10.12 18.43
C THR A 24 -12.28 9.26 18.13
N GLY A 25 -11.40 9.70 17.23
CA GLY A 25 -10.26 8.90 16.77
C GLY A 25 -8.87 9.29 17.28
N THR A 26 -8.67 10.46 17.89
CA THR A 26 -7.33 10.92 18.29
C THR A 26 -7.22 10.96 19.80
N ALA A 27 -6.84 9.83 20.39
CA ALA A 27 -6.20 9.84 21.70
C ALA A 27 -5.01 10.82 21.62
N GLU A 28 -4.98 11.83 22.49
CA GLU A 28 -4.01 12.94 22.56
C GLU A 28 -2.57 12.51 22.21
N ALA A 29 -2.24 12.48 20.91
CA ALA A 29 -0.89 12.66 20.46
C ALA A 29 -0.64 14.16 20.63
N GLY A 30 -0.06 14.56 21.76
CA GLY A 30 0.28 15.96 21.97
C GLY A 30 1.06 16.49 20.76
N VAL A 31 0.88 17.75 20.38
CA VAL A 31 1.48 18.38 19.19
C VAL A 31 2.98 18.05 19.03
N VAL A 32 3.70 17.94 20.15
CA VAL A 32 5.11 17.53 20.19
C VAL A 32 5.33 16.14 19.59
N LYS A 33 4.46 15.17 19.88
CA LYS A 33 4.51 13.82 19.33
C LYS A 33 4.35 13.84 17.80
N SER A 34 3.34 14.54 17.28
CA SER A 34 3.15 14.66 15.83
C SER A 34 4.36 15.33 15.16
N VAL A 35 4.94 16.38 15.74
CA VAL A 35 6.15 17.02 15.19
C VAL A 35 7.38 16.11 15.23
N VAL A 36 7.60 15.39 16.33
CA VAL A 36 8.76 14.48 16.47
C VAL A 36 8.66 13.28 15.54
N PHE A 37 7.47 12.73 15.35
CA PHE A 37 7.25 11.58 14.47
C PHE A 37 7.02 11.96 13.01
N TYR A 38 6.78 13.23 12.69
CA TYR A 38 6.59 13.68 11.30
C TYR A 38 7.79 13.35 10.41
N LEU A 39 9.01 13.72 10.82
CA LEU A 39 10.23 13.46 10.03
C LEU A 39 10.49 11.96 9.81
N PRO A 40 10.47 11.11 10.85
CA PRO A 40 10.53 9.66 10.68
C PRO A 40 9.42 9.11 9.78
N ASN A 41 8.17 9.58 9.92
CA ASN A 41 7.05 9.12 9.09
C ASN A 41 7.34 9.40 7.61
N ARG A 42 7.74 10.62 7.28
CA ARG A 42 8.09 11.00 5.90
C ARG A 42 9.26 10.21 5.33
N LEU A 43 10.24 9.85 6.16
CA LEU A 43 11.32 8.98 5.72
C LEU A 43 10.80 7.57 5.38
N PHE A 44 9.88 7.03 6.19
CA PHE A 44 9.26 5.73 5.92
C PHE A 44 8.35 5.78 4.69
N ASP A 45 7.59 6.86 4.47
CA ASP A 45 6.78 7.03 3.27
C ASP A 45 7.65 6.97 2.01
N VAL A 46 8.79 7.69 2.00
CA VAL A 46 9.75 7.67 0.88
C VAL A 46 10.35 6.28 0.65
N LEU A 47 10.65 5.54 1.72
CA LEU A 47 11.15 4.17 1.61
C LEU A 47 10.08 3.19 1.13
N ASP A 48 8.81 3.43 1.45
CA ASP A 48 7.68 2.57 1.08
C ASP A 48 7.22 2.80 -0.38
N ILE A 49 7.60 3.92 -1.03
CA ILE A 49 7.43 4.17 -2.48
C ILE A 49 8.11 3.06 -3.28
N VAL A 50 9.32 2.67 -2.88
CA VAL A 50 10.16 1.74 -3.67
C VAL A 50 10.22 0.38 -2.99
N ARG A 51 9.66 -0.62 -3.66
CA ARG A 51 9.85 -2.02 -3.33
C ARG A 51 11.09 -2.52 -4.05
N LEU A 52 12.09 -2.94 -3.30
CA LEU A 52 13.27 -3.60 -3.86
C LEU A 52 13.59 -4.84 -3.05
N ARG A 53 13.55 -6.00 -3.70
CA ARG A 53 13.90 -7.28 -3.10
C ARG A 53 14.95 -8.00 -3.93
N LEU A 54 15.99 -8.46 -3.26
CA LEU A 54 16.94 -9.41 -3.78
C LEU A 54 16.48 -10.81 -3.40
N ARG A 55 16.50 -11.73 -4.37
CA ARG A 55 16.04 -13.10 -4.24
C ARG A 55 17.19 -14.07 -4.46
N VAL A 56 17.25 -15.10 -3.63
CA VAL A 56 18.21 -16.20 -3.72
C VAL A 56 17.44 -17.52 -3.66
N GLY A 57 17.48 -18.29 -4.74
CA GLY A 57 16.87 -19.60 -4.85
C GLY A 57 16.66 -20.04 -6.31
N PRO A 58 16.40 -21.33 -6.54
CA PRO A 58 16.26 -21.88 -7.89
C PRO A 58 15.01 -21.35 -8.61
N GLY A 59 15.16 -20.99 -9.88
CA GLY A 59 14.04 -20.66 -10.75
C GLY A 59 14.43 -19.88 -11.99
N LEU A 60 13.52 -19.85 -12.96
CA LEU A 60 13.58 -18.98 -14.13
C LEU A 60 12.22 -18.32 -14.26
N SER A 61 12.18 -17.00 -14.13
CA SER A 61 10.96 -16.25 -14.34
C SER A 61 11.24 -14.81 -14.73
N ALA A 62 10.31 -14.21 -15.45
CA ALA A 62 10.30 -12.79 -15.76
C ALA A 62 8.87 -12.29 -15.65
N GLY A 63 8.70 -11.04 -15.26
CA GLY A 63 7.41 -10.40 -15.27
C GLY A 63 7.51 -8.89 -15.13
N ALA A 64 6.47 -8.22 -15.56
CA ALA A 64 6.28 -6.80 -15.40
C ALA A 64 4.80 -6.54 -15.10
N SER A 65 4.52 -5.55 -14.27
CA SER A 65 3.19 -5.06 -13.97
C SER A 65 3.17 -3.55 -14.20
N ALA A 66 2.11 -3.05 -14.83
CA ALA A 66 1.88 -1.61 -14.93
C ALA A 66 0.91 -1.13 -13.85
N THR A 67 -0.02 -2.00 -13.47
CA THR A 67 -1.03 -1.80 -12.44
C THR A 67 -1.36 -3.15 -11.81
N GLU A 68 -2.13 -3.17 -10.70
CA GLU A 68 -2.77 -4.42 -10.21
C GLU A 68 -3.62 -5.08 -11.29
N VAL A 69 -4.14 -4.28 -12.21
CA VAL A 69 -5.05 -4.69 -13.27
C VAL A 69 -4.29 -5.27 -14.45
N ALA A 70 -3.07 -4.79 -14.74
CA ALA A 70 -2.31 -5.16 -15.93
C ALA A 70 -0.93 -5.72 -15.56
N ASP A 71 -0.83 -7.05 -15.56
CA ASP A 71 0.42 -7.75 -15.32
C ASP A 71 0.70 -8.85 -16.36
N VAL A 72 1.99 -9.10 -16.54
CA VAL A 72 2.50 -10.20 -17.35
C VAL A 72 3.57 -10.90 -16.53
N PHE A 73 3.38 -12.19 -16.28
CA PHE A 73 4.35 -13.02 -15.59
C PHE A 73 4.52 -14.34 -16.34
N VAL A 74 5.75 -14.83 -16.43
CA VAL A 74 6.03 -16.15 -16.98
C VAL A 74 7.19 -16.79 -16.23
N GLY A 75 7.00 -18.05 -15.85
CA GLY A 75 8.05 -18.91 -15.31
C GLY A 75 7.72 -19.48 -13.94
N ALA A 76 8.75 -20.01 -13.29
CA ALA A 76 8.64 -20.65 -11.98
C ALA A 76 9.89 -20.41 -11.15
N HIS A 77 9.70 -20.09 -9.87
CA HIS A 77 10.80 -19.95 -8.92
C HIS A 77 10.37 -20.24 -7.49
N THR A 78 11.33 -20.70 -6.69
CA THR A 78 11.23 -20.78 -5.23
C THR A 78 12.46 -20.09 -4.67
N SER A 79 12.27 -18.99 -3.95
CA SER A 79 13.38 -18.16 -3.49
C SER A 79 13.15 -17.63 -2.08
N MET A 80 14.24 -17.43 -1.36
CA MET A 80 14.26 -16.57 -0.18
C MET A 80 14.56 -15.16 -0.66
N TYR A 81 13.93 -14.16 -0.03
CA TYR A 81 14.20 -12.77 -0.37
C TYR A 81 14.69 -11.98 0.84
N VAL A 82 15.45 -10.93 0.55
CA VAL A 82 15.76 -9.84 1.47
C VAL A 82 15.51 -8.50 0.78
N GLY A 83 14.90 -7.53 1.47
CA GLY A 83 14.75 -6.18 0.95
C GLY A 83 13.55 -5.42 1.50
N LEU A 84 13.28 -4.29 0.86
CA LEU A 84 12.20 -3.38 1.22
C LEU A 84 10.86 -3.93 0.70
N ARG A 85 9.88 -3.97 1.60
CA ARG A 85 8.50 -4.32 1.28
C ARG A 85 7.79 -3.02 0.91
N GLY A 86 7.27 -2.90 -0.32
CA GLY A 86 6.48 -1.71 -0.72
C GLY A 86 5.10 -1.65 -0.03
N SER A 87 4.33 -0.59 -0.32
CA SER A 87 3.05 -0.16 0.29
C SER A 87 2.36 -1.09 1.29
N ARG A 88 2.02 -0.52 2.45
CA ARG A 88 1.34 -1.15 3.57
C ARG A 88 -0.18 -1.16 3.36
N GLY A 89 -0.68 -1.88 2.37
CA GLY A 89 -2.13 -2.04 2.19
C GLY A 89 -2.84 -2.84 3.30
N LYS A 90 -2.08 -3.43 4.24
CA LYS A 90 -2.59 -4.16 5.42
C LYS A 90 -1.70 -3.87 6.63
N PRO A 91 -2.25 -3.79 7.86
CA PRO A 91 -1.50 -3.57 9.09
C PRO A 91 -0.70 -4.83 9.45
N GLN A 92 0.39 -5.06 8.73
CA GLN A 92 1.31 -6.17 8.95
C GLN A 92 2.73 -5.62 9.10
N ILE A 93 3.49 -6.22 10.02
CA ILE A 93 4.90 -5.88 10.19
C ILE A 93 5.65 -6.22 8.89
N PRO A 94 6.29 -5.24 8.22
CA PRO A 94 7.00 -5.46 6.98
C PRO A 94 8.36 -6.12 7.26
N TRP A 95 8.35 -7.44 7.43
CA TRP A 95 9.61 -8.17 7.60
C TRP A 95 10.48 -8.04 6.35
N PRO A 96 11.76 -7.67 6.48
CA PRO A 96 12.64 -7.44 5.35
C PRO A 96 13.12 -8.75 4.71
N PHE A 97 12.61 -9.90 5.13
CA PHE A 97 12.97 -11.21 4.61
C PHE A 97 11.75 -12.13 4.57
N GLY A 98 11.78 -13.12 3.67
CA GLY A 98 10.74 -14.13 3.57
C GLY A 98 11.02 -15.16 2.48
N ILE A 99 10.03 -16.01 2.22
CA ILE A 99 10.04 -17.01 1.15
C ILE A 99 9.00 -16.63 0.12
N ASP A 100 9.36 -16.73 -1.15
CA ASP A 100 8.52 -16.46 -2.31
C ASP A 100 8.50 -17.69 -3.23
N ASN A 101 7.30 -18.15 -3.56
CA ASN A 101 7.09 -19.30 -4.43
C ASN A 101 6.00 -18.96 -5.44
N ARG A 102 6.38 -18.83 -6.71
CA ARG A 102 5.47 -18.48 -7.81
C ARG A 102 5.78 -19.36 -9.01
N SER A 103 4.74 -19.89 -9.63
CA SER A 103 4.83 -20.72 -10.83
C SER A 103 3.61 -20.48 -11.69
N GLY A 104 3.81 -20.13 -12.96
CA GLY A 104 2.71 -19.92 -13.89
C GLY A 104 3.09 -19.09 -15.10
N ALA A 105 2.10 -18.91 -15.97
CA ALA A 105 2.10 -17.90 -17.01
C ALA A 105 0.80 -17.12 -16.88
N GLU A 106 0.91 -15.80 -16.77
CA GLU A 106 -0.18 -14.89 -16.48
C GLU A 106 -0.06 -13.70 -17.42
N ILE A 107 -1.19 -13.37 -18.05
CA ILE A 107 -1.42 -12.12 -18.75
C ILE A 107 -2.78 -11.69 -18.25
N SER A 108 -2.81 -10.80 -17.27
CA SER A 108 -4.07 -10.40 -16.67
C SER A 108 -4.42 -8.97 -17.01
N VAL A 109 -5.73 -8.75 -17.25
CA VAL A 109 -6.38 -7.44 -17.25
C VAL A 109 -7.22 -7.27 -15.99
N ILE A 110 -7.36 -8.32 -15.15
CA ILE A 110 -8.03 -8.30 -13.84
C ILE A 110 -7.35 -9.42 -13.05
N ASP A 111 -6.37 -9.10 -12.19
CA ASP A 111 -5.61 -10.08 -11.40
C ASP A 111 -6.56 -10.97 -10.58
N GLU A 112 -6.81 -12.19 -11.06
CA GLU A 112 -7.51 -13.26 -10.33
C GLU A 112 -6.52 -14.17 -9.59
N THR A 113 -5.21 -13.94 -9.73
CA THR A 113 -4.20 -14.74 -9.09
C THR A 113 -4.11 -14.29 -7.64
N GLN A 114 -4.60 -15.12 -6.71
CA GLN A 114 -4.51 -14.85 -5.27
C GLN A 114 -3.05 -14.73 -4.81
N SER A 115 -2.48 -13.55 -4.94
CA SER A 115 -1.23 -13.16 -4.33
C SER A 115 -1.52 -12.66 -2.91
N ASN A 116 -0.85 -13.25 -1.92
CA ASN A 116 -0.87 -12.73 -0.54
C ASN A 116 -0.11 -11.38 -0.39
N VAL A 117 0.46 -10.87 -1.48
CA VAL A 117 1.15 -9.59 -1.53
C VAL A 117 0.20 -8.56 -2.10
N TYR A 118 -0.16 -7.57 -1.28
CA TYR A 118 -0.90 -6.40 -1.72
C TYR A 118 -0.15 -5.71 -2.86
N ALA A 119 -0.85 -5.54 -3.99
CA ALA A 119 -0.45 -4.71 -5.10
C ALA A 119 -1.20 -3.38 -4.98
N ASP A 120 -0.48 -2.27 -5.15
CA ASP A 120 -1.11 -0.96 -5.29
C ASP A 120 -1.81 -0.92 -6.66
N PRO A 121 -3.09 -0.52 -6.74
CA PRO A 121 -3.81 -0.36 -8.01
C PRO A 121 -3.04 0.45 -9.06
N LEU A 122 -2.24 1.43 -8.63
CA LEU A 122 -1.47 2.32 -9.49
C LEU A 122 0.04 1.99 -9.48
N GLY A 123 0.44 0.85 -8.91
CA GLY A 123 1.83 0.46 -8.80
C GLY A 123 2.37 -0.21 -10.07
N PHE A 124 3.61 0.12 -10.42
CA PHE A 124 4.34 -0.52 -11.51
C PHE A 124 5.43 -1.42 -10.93
N GLY A 125 5.67 -2.56 -11.57
CA GLY A 125 6.61 -3.56 -11.10
C GLY A 125 7.36 -4.24 -12.24
N ALA A 126 8.54 -4.74 -11.93
CA ALA A 126 9.33 -5.59 -12.78
C ALA A 126 10.06 -6.62 -11.92
N GLN A 127 10.06 -7.87 -12.37
CA GLN A 127 10.72 -8.95 -11.67
C GLN A 127 11.42 -9.89 -12.64
N ALA A 128 12.60 -10.36 -12.23
CA ALA A 128 13.36 -11.36 -12.95
C ALA A 128 14.01 -12.33 -11.97
N GLN A 129 14.02 -13.61 -12.32
CA GLN A 129 14.76 -14.67 -11.65
C GLN A 129 15.57 -15.42 -12.72
N LEU A 130 16.89 -15.45 -12.54
CA LEU A 130 17.83 -16.07 -13.48
C LEU A 130 18.64 -17.16 -12.77
N GLY A 131 18.10 -18.37 -12.76
CA GLY A 131 18.73 -19.52 -12.10
C GLY A 131 18.65 -19.40 -10.58
N ILE A 132 19.64 -18.75 -9.96
CA ILE A 132 19.75 -18.66 -8.49
C ILE A 132 19.43 -17.26 -7.98
N ILE A 133 19.76 -16.23 -8.76
CA ILE A 133 19.62 -14.84 -8.34
C ILE A 133 18.41 -14.24 -9.02
N GLY A 134 17.62 -13.49 -8.27
CA GLY A 134 16.58 -12.66 -8.82
C GLY A 134 16.47 -11.30 -8.17
N ILE A 135 15.77 -10.44 -8.87
CA ILE A 135 15.43 -9.10 -8.44
C ILE A 135 13.93 -8.90 -8.62
N ASN A 136 13.30 -8.24 -7.66
CA ASN A 136 11.94 -7.74 -7.77
C ASN A 136 11.97 -6.26 -7.40
N PHE A 137 11.57 -5.43 -8.34
CA PHE A 137 11.52 -3.99 -8.21
C PHE A 137 10.08 -3.54 -8.48
N ALA A 138 9.51 -2.70 -7.63
CA ALA A 138 8.25 -2.04 -7.91
C ALA A 138 8.23 -0.64 -7.31
N PHE A 139 7.44 0.25 -7.91
CA PHE A 139 7.20 1.58 -7.40
C PHE A 139 5.69 1.83 -7.29
N ASN A 140 5.28 2.44 -6.18
CA ASN A 140 3.89 2.78 -5.92
C ASN A 140 3.65 4.25 -6.26
N VAL A 141 2.79 4.50 -7.24
CA VAL A 141 2.48 5.86 -7.66
C VAL A 141 1.61 6.56 -6.61
N TYR A 142 0.74 5.83 -5.92
CA TYR A 142 -0.10 6.43 -4.88
C TYR A 142 0.73 6.98 -3.72
N ASP A 143 1.65 6.17 -3.19
CA ASP A 143 2.56 6.58 -2.11
C ASP A 143 3.45 7.76 -2.56
N MET A 144 3.88 7.77 -3.82
CA MET A 144 4.66 8.88 -4.38
C MET A 144 3.85 10.18 -4.43
N LEU A 145 2.57 10.11 -4.80
CA LEU A 145 1.68 11.27 -4.80
C LEU A 145 1.44 11.78 -3.39
N ASP A 146 1.25 10.89 -2.42
CA ASP A 146 1.04 11.28 -1.02
C ASP A 146 2.27 11.99 -0.43
N VAL A 147 3.49 11.49 -0.69
CA VAL A 147 4.72 12.19 -0.33
C VAL A 147 4.79 13.59 -0.96
N LEU A 148 4.46 13.71 -2.25
CA LEU A 148 4.46 15.00 -2.96
C LEU A 148 3.43 15.98 -2.39
N THR A 149 2.23 15.52 -2.03
CA THR A 149 1.19 16.35 -1.43
C THR A 149 1.47 16.68 0.03
N GLY A 150 2.13 15.76 0.75
CA GLY A 150 2.61 15.96 2.12
C GLY A 150 3.61 17.11 2.24
N PHE A 151 4.42 17.38 1.21
CA PHE A 151 5.27 18.60 1.16
C PHE A 151 4.47 19.91 1.16
N VAL A 152 3.21 19.87 0.72
CA VAL A 152 2.29 21.02 0.71
C VAL A 152 1.32 20.96 1.91
N LEU A 153 1.58 20.08 2.88
CA LEU A 153 0.73 19.85 4.06
C LEU A 153 -0.68 19.32 3.70
N LEU A 154 -0.81 18.64 2.56
CA LEU A 154 -2.02 17.92 2.17
C LEU A 154 -1.80 16.43 2.37
N ASP A 155 -2.53 15.87 3.34
CA ASP A 155 -2.57 14.44 3.63
C ASP A 155 -3.77 13.80 2.89
N ILE A 156 -3.48 13.05 1.83
CA ILE A 156 -4.51 12.38 1.02
C ILE A 156 -4.77 10.97 1.58
N ALA A 157 -3.73 10.29 2.05
CA ALA A 157 -3.79 8.95 2.60
C ALA A 157 -4.54 8.89 3.94
N LYS A 158 -4.59 10.01 4.69
CA LYS A 158 -5.18 10.13 6.03
C LYS A 158 -4.57 9.14 7.03
N ASP A 159 -3.30 8.80 6.84
CA ASP A 159 -2.56 7.86 7.66
C ASP A 159 -1.58 8.55 8.63
N ASP A 160 -1.50 9.88 8.58
CA ASP A 160 -0.81 10.69 9.58
C ASP A 160 -1.62 10.79 10.90
N PHE A 161 -0.93 10.69 12.04
CA PHE A 161 -1.48 10.81 13.41
C PHE A 161 -1.60 12.25 13.92
#